data_AF-A0AAU5PWV1-F1
#
_entry.id   AF-A0AAU5PWV1-F1
#
_cell.length_a   1.000
_cell.length_b   1.000
_cell.length_c   1.000
_cell.angle_alpha   90.00
_cell.angle_beta   90.00
_cell.angle_gamma   90.00
#
_symmetry.space_group_name_H-M   'P 1'
#
loop_
_entity.id
_entity.type
_entity.pdbx_description
1 polymer ?
#
loop_
_entity_poly.entity_id
_entity_poly.type
_entity_poly.pdbx_seq_one_letter_code
_entity_poly.pdbx_strand_id
1 'polypeptide(L)'
;MTLTEQLLQELAEAGGRIVKTGSGPELEKWPSRVAAARRSGRIPETKELYGGWCRGGYEIKLVDIPAWRLAALNPVPVPSRLTRPHSVVRAMQNQPQPLGLAKPVQGRALRLIQALITATENAGHSSAAGQTGSAPPPHRRRRASPHFTITAQGQTVEFLVLQEQDRTEHVATEKELAEAKKNSWIRIPRFDYTPSERLRFVLSGGQPHRASEWADTPGRSLEAQLAEIAQEITLRGEAAERKRLDEIEAARQKRIRWEAAMDEARVQYAEAYRVRHFEAQETAWRHAIRLTEYVSAVRTRVETMPPGQARREAETWIDWAAARVERLDPLNTPPRLPDIPEPRADDLRPFLGHWSPYGP
;
A
#
# COMPACT_ATOMS: atom_id res chain seq x y z
N MET A 1 12.23 -42.65 1.83
CA MET A 1 12.26 -41.18 1.94
C MET A 1 10.87 -40.65 1.60
N THR A 2 10.27 -39.88 2.50
CA THR A 2 8.96 -39.24 2.30
C THR A 2 9.06 -38.07 1.31
N LEU A 3 7.94 -37.68 0.72
CA LEU A 3 7.87 -36.49 -0.15
C LEU A 3 8.36 -35.22 0.55
N THR A 4 8.19 -35.13 1.89
CA THR A 4 8.69 -34.00 2.68
C THR A 4 10.21 -34.04 2.85
N GLU A 5 10.79 -35.21 3.13
CA GLU A 5 12.25 -35.34 3.22
C GLU A 5 12.92 -35.07 1.87
N GLN A 6 12.33 -35.55 0.77
CA GLN A 6 12.77 -35.20 -0.59
C GLN A 6 12.77 -33.69 -0.81
N LEU A 7 11.67 -33.01 -0.47
CA LEU A 7 11.57 -31.56 -0.60
C LEU A 7 12.62 -30.81 0.24
N LEU A 8 12.85 -31.24 1.48
CA LEU A 8 13.83 -30.60 2.37
C LEU A 8 15.27 -30.85 1.91
N GLN A 9 15.55 -32.04 1.37
CA GLN A 9 16.85 -32.35 0.78
C GLN A 9 17.10 -31.51 -0.47
N GLU A 10 16.13 -31.44 -1.39
CA GLU A 10 16.22 -30.59 -2.59
C GLU A 10 16.44 -29.12 -2.21
N LEU A 11 15.77 -28.63 -1.16
CA LEU A 11 15.97 -27.29 -0.64
C LEU A 11 17.38 -27.12 -0.06
N ALA A 12 17.89 -28.08 0.69
CA ALA A 12 19.25 -28.02 1.25
C ALA A 12 20.31 -27.99 0.14
N GLU A 13 20.16 -28.83 -0.88
CA GLU A 13 21.06 -28.91 -2.05
C GLU A 13 21.04 -27.62 -2.89
N ALA A 14 19.87 -26.97 -2.99
CA ALA A 14 19.71 -25.71 -3.73
C ALA A 14 19.96 -24.43 -2.89
N GLY A 15 20.60 -24.55 -1.72
CA GLY A 15 20.92 -23.39 -0.89
C GLY A 15 19.70 -22.71 -0.24
N GLY A 16 18.65 -23.49 0.02
CA GLY A 16 17.43 -23.07 0.73
C GLY A 16 16.33 -22.52 -0.18
N ARG A 17 16.49 -22.50 -1.51
CA ARG A 17 15.51 -21.95 -2.45
C ARG A 17 15.43 -22.77 -3.74
N ILE A 18 14.23 -23.19 -4.11
CA ILE A 18 13.94 -23.84 -5.39
C ILE A 18 12.76 -23.16 -6.09
N VAL A 19 12.78 -23.12 -7.42
CA VAL A 19 11.64 -22.70 -8.24
C VAL A 19 11.24 -23.87 -9.11
N LYS A 20 10.00 -24.33 -8.96
CA LYS A 20 9.46 -25.45 -9.72
C LYS A 20 8.59 -24.92 -10.86
N THR A 21 9.05 -25.17 -12.09
CA THR A 21 8.35 -24.83 -13.32
C THR A 21 7.24 -25.85 -13.60
N GLY A 22 6.01 -25.39 -13.77
CA GLY A 22 4.90 -26.24 -14.20
C GLY A 22 3.53 -25.72 -13.74
N SER A 23 2.61 -25.60 -14.70
CA SER A 23 1.18 -25.35 -14.49
C SER A 23 0.43 -26.33 -15.39
N GLY A 24 -0.19 -27.37 -14.81
CA GLY A 24 -0.98 -28.35 -15.56
C GLY A 24 -1.76 -29.28 -14.62
N PRO A 25 -2.85 -29.92 -15.11
CA PRO A 25 -3.70 -30.79 -14.29
C PRO A 25 -3.01 -32.09 -13.83
N GLU A 26 -2.01 -32.57 -14.56
CA GLU A 26 -1.16 -33.73 -14.19
C GLU A 26 0.09 -33.34 -13.40
N LEU A 27 0.39 -32.03 -13.29
CA LEU A 27 1.55 -31.54 -12.55
C LEU A 27 1.28 -31.49 -11.06
N GLU A 28 2.33 -31.83 -10.34
CA GLU A 28 2.39 -31.91 -8.90
C GLU A 28 1.86 -30.63 -8.21
N LYS A 29 0.86 -30.78 -7.33
CA LYS A 29 0.28 -29.65 -6.60
C LYS A 29 1.24 -29.19 -5.50
N TRP A 30 2.27 -28.45 -5.88
CA TRP A 30 3.27 -27.89 -4.97
C TRP A 30 2.70 -27.17 -3.75
N PRO A 31 1.60 -26.37 -3.85
CA PRO A 31 0.95 -25.81 -2.66
C PRO A 31 0.51 -26.87 -1.64
N SER A 32 -0.05 -27.98 -2.12
CA SER A 32 -0.48 -29.10 -1.27
C SER A 32 0.72 -29.81 -0.64
N ARG A 33 1.84 -29.95 -1.36
CA ARG A 33 3.08 -30.53 -0.84
C ARG A 33 3.73 -29.66 0.23
N VAL A 34 3.84 -28.36 0.01
CA VAL A 34 4.33 -27.42 1.02
C VAL A 34 3.42 -27.45 2.26
N ALA A 35 2.09 -27.47 2.07
CA ALA A 35 1.16 -27.58 3.18
C ALA A 35 1.28 -28.91 3.93
N ALA A 36 1.52 -30.03 3.24
CA ALA A 36 1.77 -31.33 3.86
C ALA A 36 3.10 -31.35 4.63
N ALA A 37 4.17 -30.78 4.05
CA ALA A 37 5.47 -30.65 4.68
C ALA A 37 5.38 -29.84 5.99
N ARG A 38 4.65 -28.72 5.99
CA ARG A 38 4.39 -27.93 7.21
C ARG A 38 3.67 -28.73 8.30
N ARG A 39 2.76 -29.63 7.94
CA ARG A 39 2.02 -30.48 8.89
C ARG A 39 2.81 -31.71 9.36
N SER A 40 3.89 -32.07 8.68
CA SER A 40 4.63 -33.31 8.95
C SER A 40 5.46 -33.27 10.24
N GLY A 41 5.73 -32.09 10.79
CA GLY A 41 6.64 -31.90 11.93
C GLY A 41 8.12 -32.11 11.60
N ARG A 42 8.49 -32.25 10.33
CA ARG A 42 9.88 -32.55 9.91
C ARG A 42 10.71 -31.35 9.48
N ILE A 43 10.11 -30.17 9.44
CA ILE A 43 10.86 -28.94 9.21
C ILE A 43 11.64 -28.64 10.50
N PRO A 44 12.95 -28.35 10.44
CA PRO A 44 13.72 -27.97 11.62
C PRO A 44 13.06 -26.81 12.38
N GLU A 45 13.02 -26.87 13.70
CA GLU A 45 12.36 -25.86 14.54
C GLU A 45 12.93 -24.45 14.39
N THR A 46 14.17 -24.35 13.91
CA THR A 46 14.85 -23.08 13.62
C THR A 46 14.55 -22.52 12.24
N LYS A 47 13.74 -23.21 11.41
CA LYS A 47 13.48 -22.85 10.02
C LYS A 47 11.98 -22.82 9.70
N GLU A 48 11.62 -21.98 8.75
CA GLU A 48 10.25 -21.86 8.25
C GLU A 48 10.21 -22.05 6.73
N LEU A 49 9.25 -22.87 6.28
CA LEU A 49 9.05 -23.19 4.88
C LEU A 49 8.01 -22.25 4.27
N TYR A 50 8.41 -21.48 3.26
CA TYR A 50 7.57 -20.58 2.48
C TYR A 50 7.31 -21.15 1.08
N GLY A 51 6.11 -20.91 0.55
CA GLY A 51 5.73 -21.29 -0.80
C GLY A 51 4.86 -20.21 -1.44
N GLY A 52 5.17 -19.82 -2.68
CA GLY A 52 4.46 -18.76 -3.38
C GLY A 52 4.67 -18.77 -4.89
N TRP A 53 3.72 -18.21 -5.62
CA TRP A 53 3.83 -18.07 -7.07
C TRP A 53 4.73 -16.88 -7.45
N CYS A 54 5.62 -17.10 -8.41
CA CYS A 54 6.46 -16.08 -9.01
C CYS A 54 6.41 -16.19 -10.54
N ARG A 55 7.01 -15.24 -11.27
CA ARG A 55 7.04 -15.26 -12.75
C ARG A 55 7.65 -16.56 -13.32
N GLY A 56 8.53 -17.23 -12.58
CA GLY A 56 9.21 -18.46 -13.00
C GLY A 56 8.52 -19.77 -12.56
N GLY A 57 7.36 -19.73 -11.89
CA GLY A 57 6.67 -20.91 -11.37
C GLY A 57 6.41 -20.84 -9.88
N TYR A 58 6.35 -22.00 -9.22
CA TYR A 58 6.11 -22.06 -7.78
C TYR A 58 7.44 -22.06 -7.02
N GLU A 59 7.71 -20.97 -6.31
CA GLU A 59 8.90 -20.77 -5.50
C GLU A 59 8.69 -21.37 -4.10
N ILE A 60 9.67 -22.13 -3.64
CA ILE A 60 9.71 -22.71 -2.29
C ILE A 60 11.02 -22.28 -1.63
N LYS A 61 10.93 -21.75 -0.41
CA LYS A 61 12.08 -21.28 0.38
C LYS A 61 12.05 -21.86 1.77
N LEU A 62 13.22 -22.26 2.27
CA LEU A 62 13.42 -22.60 3.67
C LEU A 62 14.28 -21.50 4.29
N VAL A 63 13.68 -20.72 5.18
CA VAL A 63 14.29 -19.50 5.75
C VAL A 63 14.53 -19.72 7.25
N ASP A 64 15.64 -19.22 7.78
CA ASP A 64 15.90 -19.27 9.21
C ASP A 64 14.91 -18.37 9.98
N ILE A 65 14.38 -18.88 11.07
CA ILE A 65 13.50 -18.14 11.95
C ILE A 65 14.33 -17.11 12.73
N PRO A 66 13.94 -15.83 12.72
CA PRO A 66 14.65 -14.81 13.48
C PRO A 66 14.77 -15.16 14.97
N ALA A 67 15.91 -14.85 15.59
CA ALA A 67 16.20 -15.19 16.98
C ALA A 67 15.12 -14.68 17.96
N TRP A 68 14.56 -13.49 17.73
CA TRP A 68 13.48 -12.93 18.55
C TRP A 68 12.21 -13.80 18.56
N ARG A 69 11.97 -14.57 17.49
CA ARG A 69 10.79 -15.43 17.39
C ARG A 69 10.96 -16.74 18.15
N LEU A 70 12.20 -17.24 18.24
CA LEU A 70 12.60 -18.43 19.00
C LEU A 70 12.81 -18.15 20.49
N ALA A 71 12.98 -16.88 20.87
CA ALA A 71 13.14 -16.50 22.27
C ALA A 71 11.91 -16.88 23.10
N ALA A 72 12.14 -17.51 24.25
CA ALA A 72 11.08 -17.84 25.20
C ALA A 72 10.46 -16.55 25.76
N LEU A 73 9.13 -16.48 25.73
CA LEU A 73 8.39 -15.34 26.26
C LEU A 73 7.90 -15.65 27.68
N ASN A 74 7.93 -14.64 28.55
CA ASN A 74 7.35 -14.74 29.88
C ASN A 74 5.84 -14.97 29.76
N PRO A 75 5.28 -16.05 30.34
CA PRO A 75 3.86 -16.33 30.26
C PRO A 75 3.00 -15.21 30.85
N VAL A 76 1.88 -14.89 30.19
CA VAL A 76 0.91 -13.92 30.70
C VAL A 76 -0.02 -14.62 31.68
N PRO A 77 -0.06 -14.21 32.97
CA PRO A 77 -0.89 -14.88 33.96
C PRO A 77 -2.37 -14.62 33.71
N VAL A 78 -3.15 -15.69 33.54
CA VAL A 78 -4.60 -15.60 33.37
C VAL A 78 -5.28 -15.73 34.74
N PRO A 79 -6.10 -14.75 35.16
CA PRO A 79 -6.76 -14.83 36.45
C PRO A 79 -7.73 -16.01 36.48
N SER A 80 -7.86 -16.67 37.63
CA SER A 80 -8.84 -17.75 37.82
C SER A 80 -10.27 -17.20 37.90
N ARG A 81 -10.45 -15.95 38.36
CA ARG A 81 -11.74 -15.25 38.49
C ARG A 81 -11.59 -13.76 38.18
N LEU A 82 -12.65 -13.13 37.66
CA LEU A 82 -12.71 -11.68 37.38
C LEU A 82 -13.25 -10.92 38.59
N THR A 83 -12.38 -10.53 39.53
CA THR A 83 -12.78 -9.76 40.73
C THR A 83 -12.92 -8.27 40.47
N ARG A 84 -12.02 -7.70 39.65
CA ARG A 84 -12.02 -6.30 39.23
C ARG A 84 -11.84 -6.23 37.71
N PRO A 85 -12.90 -6.48 36.92
CA PRO A 85 -12.78 -6.50 35.47
C PRO A 85 -12.41 -5.13 34.92
N HIS A 86 -11.53 -5.12 33.92
CA HIS A 86 -11.18 -3.93 33.14
C HIS A 86 -12.42 -3.32 32.50
N SER A 87 -12.42 -2.01 32.21
CA SER A 87 -13.57 -1.30 31.63
C SER A 87 -14.06 -1.95 30.33
N VAL A 88 -13.13 -2.38 29.48
CA VAL A 88 -13.41 -3.12 28.23
C VAL A 88 -14.11 -4.46 28.50
N VAL A 89 -13.63 -5.22 29.48
CA VAL A 89 -14.22 -6.51 29.88
C VAL A 89 -15.61 -6.30 30.49
N ARG A 90 -15.77 -5.28 31.32
CA ARG A 90 -17.06 -4.90 31.91
C ARG A 90 -18.08 -4.50 30.82
N ALA A 91 -17.66 -3.77 29.80
CA ALA A 91 -18.52 -3.40 28.68
C ALA A 91 -19.06 -4.65 27.93
N MET A 92 -18.25 -5.70 27.79
CA MET A 92 -18.68 -6.97 27.20
C MET A 92 -19.61 -7.76 28.13
N GLN A 93 -19.34 -7.76 29.44
CA GLN A 93 -20.17 -8.47 30.43
C GLN A 93 -21.60 -7.92 30.49
N ASN A 94 -21.77 -6.63 30.24
CA ASN A 94 -23.07 -5.96 30.28
C ASN A 94 -23.96 -6.25 29.06
N GLN A 95 -23.49 -7.06 28.10
CA GLN A 95 -24.25 -7.40 26.90
C GLN A 95 -25.15 -8.62 27.13
N PRO A 96 -26.31 -8.70 26.47
CA PRO A 96 -27.21 -9.87 26.58
C PRO A 96 -26.53 -11.18 26.13
N GLN A 97 -25.67 -11.11 25.12
CA GLN A 97 -24.88 -12.24 24.64
C GLN A 97 -23.41 -11.82 24.47
N PRO A 98 -22.60 -11.86 25.54
CA PRO A 98 -21.21 -11.45 25.50
C PRO A 98 -20.44 -12.16 24.38
N LEU A 99 -19.82 -11.39 23.49
CA LEU A 99 -18.97 -11.88 22.40
C LEU A 99 -19.69 -12.80 21.39
N GLY A 100 -21.02 -12.95 21.47
CA GLY A 100 -21.75 -13.93 20.66
C GLY A 100 -21.41 -15.40 20.95
N LEU A 101 -20.83 -15.70 22.11
CA LEU A 101 -20.35 -17.04 22.50
C LEU A 101 -21.38 -17.81 23.33
N ALA A 102 -21.28 -19.14 23.36
CA ALA A 102 -22.08 -19.97 24.26
C ALA A 102 -21.67 -19.77 25.74
N LYS A 103 -22.64 -19.90 26.66
CA LYS A 103 -22.43 -19.68 28.11
C LYS A 103 -21.18 -20.36 28.71
N PRO A 104 -20.86 -21.64 28.38
CA PRO A 104 -19.72 -22.33 29.00
C PRO A 104 -18.35 -21.67 28.75
N VAL A 105 -18.17 -21.03 27.59
CA VAL A 105 -16.87 -20.47 27.18
C VAL A 105 -16.73 -18.97 27.47
N GLN A 106 -17.83 -18.27 27.76
CA GLN A 106 -17.83 -16.81 28.00
C GLN A 106 -16.87 -16.41 29.14
N GLY A 107 -16.92 -17.11 30.27
CA GLY A 107 -16.08 -16.81 31.43
C GLY A 107 -14.58 -17.01 31.15
N ARG A 108 -14.23 -18.01 30.34
CA ARG A 108 -12.85 -18.23 29.91
C ARG A 108 -12.39 -17.14 28.93
N ALA A 109 -13.20 -16.81 27.93
CA ALA A 109 -12.90 -15.76 26.96
C ALA A 109 -12.64 -14.40 27.65
N LEU A 110 -13.50 -14.00 28.59
CA LEU A 110 -13.34 -12.73 29.31
C LEU A 110 -12.08 -12.70 30.19
N ARG A 111 -11.66 -13.84 30.77
CA ARG A 111 -10.41 -13.94 31.54
C ARG A 111 -9.17 -13.83 30.64
N LEU A 112 -9.20 -14.44 29.45
CA LEU A 112 -8.13 -14.29 28.45
C LEU A 112 -8.00 -12.83 27.99
N ILE A 113 -9.13 -12.16 27.70
CA ILE A 113 -9.16 -10.75 27.31
C ILE A 113 -8.63 -9.86 28.43
N GLN A 114 -9.06 -10.08 29.69
CA GLN A 114 -8.55 -9.35 30.85
C GLN A 114 -7.02 -9.46 30.96
N ALA A 115 -6.50 -10.68 30.87
CA ALA A 115 -5.07 -10.96 30.99
C ALA A 115 -4.28 -10.29 29.86
N LEU A 116 -4.76 -10.41 28.62
CA LEU A 116 -4.14 -9.78 27.46
C LEU A 116 -4.09 -8.26 27.60
N ILE A 117 -5.23 -7.62 27.90
CA ILE A 117 -5.32 -6.17 28.07
C ILE A 117 -4.36 -5.69 29.17
N THR A 118 -4.38 -6.37 30.33
CA THR A 118 -3.51 -6.01 31.46
C THR A 118 -2.03 -6.12 31.07
N ALA A 119 -1.65 -7.19 30.36
CA ALA A 119 -0.28 -7.36 29.89
C ALA A 119 0.14 -6.28 28.87
N THR A 120 -0.77 -5.90 27.96
CA THR A 120 -0.47 -4.88 26.95
C THR A 120 -0.46 -3.47 27.52
N GLU A 121 -1.32 -3.16 28.49
CA GLU A 121 -1.32 -1.85 29.18
C GLU A 121 -0.08 -1.68 30.05
N ASN A 122 0.39 -2.75 30.69
CA ASN A 122 1.70 -2.75 31.38
C ASN A 122 2.87 -2.49 30.42
N ALA A 123 2.70 -2.77 29.11
CA ALA A 123 3.66 -2.46 28.07
C ALA A 123 3.45 -1.06 27.43
N GLY A 124 2.52 -0.25 27.95
CA GLY A 124 2.24 1.12 27.50
C GLY A 124 1.23 1.24 26.36
N HIS A 125 0.54 0.15 26.00
CA HIS A 125 -0.51 0.16 24.98
C HIS A 125 -1.85 0.58 25.59
N SER A 126 -2.79 1.06 24.76
CA SER A 126 -4.15 1.40 25.21
C SER A 126 -5.18 0.42 24.66
N SER A 127 -6.29 0.23 25.37
CA SER A 127 -7.36 -0.69 24.97
C SER A 127 -8.72 0.00 24.92
N ALA A 128 -9.58 -0.42 23.99
CA ALA A 128 -10.94 0.10 23.87
C ALA A 128 -11.94 -1.02 23.55
N ALA A 129 -13.17 -0.88 24.05
CA ALA A 129 -14.26 -1.79 23.72
C ALA A 129 -14.74 -1.53 22.29
N GLY A 130 -15.00 -2.60 21.55
CA GLY A 130 -15.56 -2.50 20.20
C GLY A 130 -17.06 -2.19 20.24
N GLN A 131 -17.59 -1.75 19.10
CA GLN A 131 -19.03 -1.60 18.94
C GLN A 131 -19.69 -2.97 18.83
N THR A 132 -20.54 -3.29 19.79
CA THR A 132 -21.23 -4.57 19.85
C THR A 132 -22.65 -4.46 19.35
N GLY A 133 -22.86 -4.93 18.12
CA GLY A 133 -24.19 -5.32 17.63
C GLY A 133 -24.49 -6.79 17.94
N SER A 134 -25.69 -7.26 17.59
CA SER A 134 -26.04 -8.68 17.64
C SER A 134 -25.02 -9.52 16.86
N ALA A 135 -24.60 -10.66 17.42
CA ALA A 135 -23.65 -11.54 16.77
C ALA A 135 -24.19 -11.97 15.39
N PRO A 136 -23.47 -11.71 14.28
CA PRO A 136 -23.95 -12.08 12.97
C PRO A 136 -23.99 -13.61 12.80
N PRO A 137 -24.74 -14.13 11.81
CA PRO A 137 -24.80 -15.55 11.53
C PRO A 137 -23.41 -16.17 11.35
N PRO A 138 -23.20 -17.47 11.65
CA PRO A 138 -21.89 -18.13 11.65
C PRO A 138 -21.03 -17.83 10.42
N HIS A 139 -21.64 -17.85 9.21
CA HIS A 139 -20.96 -17.60 7.94
C HIS A 139 -20.46 -16.15 7.75
N ARG A 140 -20.94 -15.18 8.54
CA ARG A 140 -20.49 -13.77 8.52
C ARG A 140 -19.66 -13.38 9.74
N ARG A 141 -19.46 -14.26 10.72
CA ARG A 141 -18.78 -13.93 11.97
C ARG A 141 -17.37 -13.37 11.78
N ARG A 142 -16.62 -13.85 10.78
CA ARG A 142 -15.28 -13.34 10.44
C ARG A 142 -15.26 -11.90 9.91
N ARG A 143 -16.41 -11.36 9.52
CA ARG A 143 -16.58 -9.96 9.06
C ARG A 143 -17.34 -9.12 10.08
N ALA A 144 -17.52 -9.63 11.29
CA ALA A 144 -18.17 -8.89 12.35
C ALA A 144 -17.27 -7.72 12.81
N SER A 145 -17.89 -6.71 13.40
CA SER A 145 -17.17 -5.68 14.12
C SER A 145 -16.27 -6.31 15.21
N PRO A 146 -15.09 -5.74 15.46
CA PRO A 146 -14.21 -6.24 16.49
C PRO A 146 -14.87 -6.13 17.87
N HIS A 147 -14.59 -7.09 18.74
CA HIS A 147 -15.07 -7.09 20.11
C HIS A 147 -14.32 -6.07 20.98
N PHE A 148 -13.03 -5.88 20.73
CA PHE A 148 -12.20 -4.85 21.35
C PHE A 148 -11.02 -4.52 20.44
N THR A 149 -10.33 -3.45 20.77
CA THR A 149 -9.09 -3.05 20.11
C THR A 149 -7.99 -2.80 21.14
N ILE A 150 -6.75 -2.97 20.69
CA ILE A 150 -5.55 -2.56 21.43
C ILE A 150 -4.70 -1.72 20.48
N THR A 151 -4.28 -0.54 20.91
CA THR A 151 -3.51 0.40 20.11
C THR A 151 -2.08 0.51 20.64
N ALA A 152 -1.11 0.22 19.77
CA ALA A 152 0.32 0.27 20.04
C ALA A 152 0.99 1.23 19.04
N GLN A 153 1.70 2.27 19.54
CA GLN A 153 2.36 3.28 18.70
C GLN A 153 1.45 3.88 17.59
N GLY A 154 0.16 4.11 17.92
CA GLY A 154 -0.83 4.62 16.96
C GLY A 154 -1.40 3.58 16.00
N GLN A 155 -0.85 2.36 15.93
CA GLN A 155 -1.44 1.24 15.22
C GLN A 155 -2.53 0.57 16.06
N THR A 156 -3.76 0.67 15.61
CA THR A 156 -4.89 -0.07 16.21
C THR A 156 -4.91 -1.50 15.68
N VAL A 157 -4.88 -2.46 16.62
CA VAL A 157 -5.09 -3.89 16.37
C VAL A 157 -6.48 -4.26 16.87
N GLU A 158 -7.27 -4.85 15.98
CA GLU A 158 -8.66 -5.19 16.20
C GLU A 158 -8.79 -6.68 16.55
N PHE A 159 -9.58 -6.99 17.57
CA PHE A 159 -9.76 -8.36 18.06
C PHE A 159 -11.17 -8.87 17.85
N LEU A 160 -11.28 -10.00 17.17
CA LEU A 160 -12.49 -10.79 17.07
C LEU A 160 -12.28 -12.12 17.79
N VAL A 161 -13.22 -12.48 18.67
CA VAL A 161 -13.17 -13.72 19.45
C VAL A 161 -14.26 -14.67 18.97
N LEU A 162 -13.86 -15.84 18.49
CA LEU A 162 -14.77 -16.84 17.93
C LEU A 162 -14.74 -18.12 18.75
N GLN A 163 -15.88 -18.81 18.79
CA GLN A 163 -15.99 -20.17 19.28
C GLN A 163 -15.87 -21.12 18.09
N GLU A 164 -14.97 -22.10 18.16
CA GLU A 164 -14.87 -23.15 17.15
C GLU A 164 -16.07 -24.09 17.23
N GLN A 165 -16.40 -24.71 16.11
CA GLN A 165 -17.44 -25.72 16.03
C GLN A 165 -16.83 -27.07 15.69
N ASP A 166 -17.30 -28.11 16.38
CA ASP A 166 -17.07 -29.48 15.96
C ASP A 166 -18.04 -29.80 14.82
N ARG A 167 -17.53 -30.48 13.80
CA ARG A 167 -18.34 -30.98 12.69
C ARG A 167 -18.50 -32.48 12.84
N THR A 168 -19.74 -32.95 12.80
CA THR A 168 -20.08 -34.37 12.76
C THR A 168 -20.86 -34.65 11.48
N GLU A 169 -20.69 -35.84 10.90
CA GLU A 169 -21.49 -36.22 9.73
C GLU A 169 -22.97 -36.24 10.12
N HIS A 170 -23.80 -35.53 9.35
CA HIS A 170 -25.21 -35.37 9.66
C HIS A 170 -25.95 -36.66 9.34
N VAL A 171 -26.72 -37.16 10.31
CA VAL A 171 -27.59 -38.31 10.13
C VAL A 171 -28.98 -37.80 9.79
N ALA A 172 -29.37 -37.97 8.52
CA ALA A 172 -30.65 -37.52 8.01
C ALA A 172 -31.81 -38.14 8.81
N THR A 173 -32.70 -37.31 9.32
CA THR A 173 -33.92 -37.79 10.00
C THR A 173 -34.94 -38.32 8.98
N GLU A 174 -35.83 -39.23 9.40
CA GLU A 174 -36.90 -39.75 8.53
C GLU A 174 -37.77 -38.63 7.94
N LYS A 175 -37.98 -37.55 8.71
CA LYS A 175 -38.70 -36.36 8.29
C LYS A 175 -37.98 -35.62 7.16
N GLU A 176 -36.67 -35.38 7.30
CA GLU A 176 -35.87 -34.72 6.26
C GLU A 176 -35.78 -35.56 4.98
N LEU A 177 -35.69 -36.88 5.11
CA LEU A 177 -35.72 -37.80 3.97
C LEU A 177 -37.09 -37.78 3.26
N ALA A 178 -38.20 -37.74 4.01
CA ALA A 178 -39.53 -37.62 3.44
C ALA A 178 -39.74 -36.26 2.73
N GLU A 179 -39.20 -35.19 3.31
CA GLU A 179 -39.32 -33.84 2.76
C GLU A 179 -38.45 -33.64 1.51
N ALA A 180 -37.22 -34.17 1.51
CA ALA A 180 -36.34 -34.17 0.34
C ALA A 180 -36.87 -35.03 -0.81
N LYS A 181 -37.60 -36.12 -0.52
CA LYS A 181 -38.33 -36.90 -1.54
C LYS A 181 -39.49 -36.11 -2.16
N LYS A 182 -40.17 -35.28 -1.36
CA LYS A 182 -41.32 -34.46 -1.81
C LYS A 182 -40.89 -33.23 -2.60
N ASN A 183 -39.78 -32.60 -2.21
CA ASN A 183 -39.30 -31.34 -2.78
C ASN A 183 -37.83 -31.47 -3.21
N SER A 184 -37.58 -31.56 -4.52
CA SER A 184 -36.26 -31.81 -5.11
C SER A 184 -35.21 -30.71 -4.86
N TRP A 185 -35.61 -29.52 -4.43
CA TRP A 185 -34.71 -28.41 -4.07
C TRP A 185 -34.20 -28.48 -2.62
N ILE A 186 -34.79 -29.32 -1.76
CA ILE A 186 -34.35 -29.48 -0.37
C ILE A 186 -33.06 -30.29 -0.35
N ARG A 187 -31.99 -29.70 0.19
CA ARG A 187 -30.72 -30.37 0.42
C ARG A 187 -30.55 -30.66 1.90
N ILE A 188 -30.47 -31.94 2.23
CA ILE A 188 -30.13 -32.38 3.58
C ILE A 188 -28.68 -31.95 3.85
N PRO A 189 -28.40 -31.25 4.96
CA PRO A 189 -27.04 -30.88 5.34
C PRO A 189 -26.13 -32.11 5.41
N ARG A 190 -24.86 -31.94 5.01
CA ARG A 190 -23.86 -33.02 5.12
C ARG A 190 -23.30 -33.16 6.54
N PHE A 191 -23.29 -32.06 7.29
CA PHE A 191 -22.65 -31.99 8.60
C PHE A 191 -23.53 -31.24 9.59
N ASP A 192 -23.55 -31.74 10.83
CA ASP A 192 -24.03 -31.01 11.99
C ASP A 192 -22.87 -30.27 12.64
N TYR A 193 -23.17 -29.08 13.18
CA TYR A 193 -22.18 -28.21 13.80
C TYR A 193 -22.54 -27.97 15.26
N THR A 194 -21.70 -28.43 16.17
CA THR A 194 -21.88 -28.24 17.61
C THR A 194 -20.82 -27.27 18.14
N PRO A 195 -21.19 -26.25 18.94
CA PRO A 195 -20.22 -25.35 19.54
C PRO A 195 -19.26 -26.11 20.46
N SER A 196 -17.95 -25.96 20.22
CA SER A 196 -16.90 -26.59 21.04
C SER A 196 -16.42 -25.65 22.15
N GLU A 197 -15.65 -26.14 23.12
CA GLU A 197 -15.03 -25.28 24.15
C GLU A 197 -13.82 -24.47 23.65
N ARG A 198 -13.40 -24.72 22.40
CA ARG A 198 -12.22 -24.11 21.79
C ARG A 198 -12.53 -22.71 21.29
N LEU A 199 -11.64 -21.79 21.58
CA LEU A 199 -11.71 -20.39 21.20
C LEU A 199 -10.67 -20.07 20.12
N ARG A 200 -10.96 -19.02 19.33
CA ARG A 200 -10.04 -18.43 18.36
C ARG A 200 -10.03 -16.91 18.53
N PHE A 201 -8.85 -16.33 18.59
CA PHE A 201 -8.62 -14.89 18.42
C PHE A 201 -8.21 -14.62 16.98
N VAL A 202 -8.90 -13.68 16.33
CA VAL A 202 -8.58 -13.18 14.99
C VAL A 202 -8.22 -11.70 15.13
N LEU A 203 -7.04 -11.34 14.65
CA LEU A 203 -6.46 -10.01 14.74
C LEU A 203 -6.40 -9.34 13.37
N SER A 204 -6.98 -8.15 13.24
CA SER A 204 -6.83 -7.26 12.08
C SER A 204 -6.09 -5.97 12.45
N GLY A 205 -5.65 -5.21 11.44
CA GLY A 205 -4.87 -3.98 11.61
C GLY A 205 -3.37 -4.24 11.70
N GLY A 206 -2.58 -3.46 10.95
CA GLY A 206 -1.13 -3.62 10.84
C GLY A 206 -0.69 -4.86 10.05
N GLN A 207 0.60 -4.90 9.70
CA GLN A 207 1.20 -6.07 9.05
C GLN A 207 1.53 -7.16 10.09
N PRO A 208 1.09 -8.41 9.91
CA PRO A 208 1.39 -9.48 10.86
C PRO A 208 2.87 -9.86 10.87
N HIS A 209 3.41 -10.16 12.05
CA HIS A 209 4.80 -10.58 12.25
C HIS A 209 4.94 -12.06 12.64
N ARG A 210 3.99 -12.60 13.41
CA ARG A 210 3.86 -14.03 13.74
C ARG A 210 2.64 -14.62 13.03
N ALA A 211 1.46 -14.09 13.32
CA ALA A 211 0.20 -14.56 12.77
C ALA A 211 -0.86 -13.45 12.83
N SER A 212 -2.04 -13.73 12.27
CA SER A 212 -3.26 -12.95 12.50
C SER A 212 -4.36 -13.77 13.19
N GLU A 213 -4.10 -15.04 13.49
CA GLU A 213 -5.07 -15.91 14.15
C GLU A 213 -4.37 -16.83 15.13
N TRP A 214 -4.94 -16.97 16.33
CA TRP A 214 -4.54 -17.93 17.34
C TRP A 214 -5.78 -18.70 17.76
N ALA A 215 -5.65 -20.02 17.89
CA ALA A 215 -6.74 -20.87 18.32
C ALA A 215 -6.25 -21.88 19.35
N ASP A 216 -7.18 -22.40 20.14
CA ASP A 216 -6.92 -23.60 20.92
C ASP A 216 -6.68 -24.79 19.99
N THR A 217 -5.53 -25.41 20.13
CA THR A 217 -5.19 -26.66 19.45
C THR A 217 -4.78 -27.73 20.48
N PRO A 218 -4.86 -29.02 20.11
CA PRO A 218 -4.31 -30.08 20.96
C PRO A 218 -2.84 -29.76 21.28
N GLY A 219 -2.53 -29.61 22.58
CA GLY A 219 -1.18 -29.29 23.07
C GLY A 219 -0.83 -27.80 23.14
N ARG A 220 -1.68 -26.88 22.65
CA ARG A 220 -1.41 -25.44 22.71
C ARG A 220 -2.70 -24.64 22.94
N SER A 221 -2.95 -24.29 24.20
CA SER A 221 -4.10 -23.47 24.57
C SER A 221 -3.86 -21.99 24.29
N LEU A 222 -4.92 -21.19 24.23
CA LEU A 222 -4.79 -19.73 24.11
C LEU A 222 -4.06 -19.11 25.31
N GLU A 223 -4.20 -19.65 26.52
CA GLU A 223 -3.48 -19.20 27.72
C GLU A 223 -1.97 -19.23 27.50
N ALA A 224 -1.44 -20.33 26.93
CA ALA A 224 -0.02 -20.48 26.62
C ALA A 224 0.44 -19.56 25.49
N GLN A 225 -0.47 -19.11 24.62
CA GLN A 225 -0.19 -18.26 23.46
C GLN A 225 -0.31 -16.76 23.75
N LEU A 226 -0.83 -16.36 24.92
CA LEU A 226 -1.08 -14.94 25.23
C LEU A 226 0.17 -14.07 25.15
N ALA A 227 1.33 -14.58 25.56
CA ALA A 227 2.58 -13.83 25.49
C ALA A 227 2.97 -13.51 24.03
N GLU A 228 2.75 -14.47 23.12
CA GLU A 228 2.99 -14.26 21.69
C GLU A 228 2.00 -13.27 21.08
N ILE A 229 0.74 -13.34 21.49
CA ILE A 229 -0.31 -12.40 21.05
C ILE A 229 0.04 -10.98 21.53
N ALA A 230 0.48 -10.81 22.78
CA ALA A 230 0.91 -9.52 23.32
C ALA A 230 2.15 -8.97 22.58
N GLN A 231 3.13 -9.83 22.30
CA GLN A 231 4.30 -9.44 21.51
C GLN A 231 3.91 -9.06 20.08
N GLU A 232 3.01 -9.79 19.43
CA GLU A 232 2.52 -9.46 18.09
C GLU A 232 1.98 -8.02 18.02
N ILE A 233 1.16 -7.62 18.99
CA ILE A 233 0.56 -6.27 19.02
C ILE A 233 1.68 -5.21 19.05
N THR A 234 2.70 -5.44 19.89
CA THR A 234 3.86 -4.55 20.00
C THR A 234 4.62 -4.46 18.67
N LEU A 235 4.90 -5.60 18.04
CA LEU A 235 5.60 -5.65 16.75
C LEU A 235 4.83 -4.93 15.63
N ARG A 236 3.49 -5.06 15.62
CA ARG A 236 2.62 -4.32 14.67
C ARG A 236 2.72 -2.81 14.90
N GLY A 237 2.75 -2.35 16.15
CA GLY A 237 2.95 -0.95 16.50
C GLY A 237 4.31 -0.42 16.07
N GLU A 238 5.38 -1.12 16.42
CA GLU A 238 6.75 -0.75 16.02
C GLU A 238 6.93 -0.71 14.50
N ALA A 239 6.29 -1.62 13.76
CA ALA A 239 6.32 -1.61 12.29
C ALA A 239 5.58 -0.41 11.70
N ALA A 240 4.43 -0.06 12.26
CA ALA A 240 3.69 1.12 11.84
C ALA A 240 4.48 2.40 12.10
N GLU A 241 5.16 2.52 13.24
CA GLU A 241 5.99 3.69 13.54
C GLU A 241 7.21 3.79 12.62
N ARG A 242 7.92 2.68 12.38
CA ARG A 242 9.02 2.65 11.40
C ARG A 242 8.55 3.12 10.03
N LYS A 243 7.42 2.58 9.56
CA LYS A 243 6.82 2.98 8.29
C LYS A 243 6.46 4.48 8.26
N ARG A 244 5.89 5.01 9.34
CA ARG A 244 5.57 6.44 9.46
C ARG A 244 6.83 7.31 9.31
N LEU A 245 7.92 6.94 9.99
CA LEU A 245 9.19 7.66 9.91
C LEU A 245 9.80 7.57 8.50
N ASP A 246 9.78 6.39 7.88
CA ASP A 246 10.26 6.18 6.52
C ASP A 246 9.47 7.03 5.51
N GLU A 247 8.14 7.12 5.67
CA GLU A 247 7.27 7.96 4.84
C GLU A 247 7.58 9.45 4.99
N ILE A 248 7.84 9.92 6.22
CA ILE A 248 8.25 11.30 6.50
C ILE A 248 9.57 11.62 5.81
N GLU A 249 10.58 10.75 5.95
CA GLU A 249 11.89 10.97 5.34
C GLU A 249 11.83 10.87 3.82
N ALA A 250 11.07 9.91 3.28
CA ALA A 250 10.84 9.80 1.84
C ALA A 250 10.16 11.05 1.26
N ALA A 251 9.15 11.61 1.95
CA ALA A 251 8.47 12.84 1.55
C ALA A 251 9.43 14.03 1.57
N ARG A 252 10.28 14.14 2.61
CA ARG A 252 11.31 15.17 2.71
C ARG A 252 12.30 15.07 1.55
N GLN A 253 12.83 13.87 1.29
CA GLN A 253 13.79 13.66 0.21
C GLN A 253 13.18 13.91 -1.17
N LYS A 254 11.90 13.56 -1.36
CA LYS A 254 11.15 13.87 -2.58
C LYS A 254 11.01 15.37 -2.77
N ARG A 255 10.68 16.10 -1.69
CA ARG A 255 10.58 17.57 -1.73
C ARG A 255 11.90 18.25 -2.08
N ILE A 256 13.02 17.82 -1.49
CA ILE A 256 14.36 18.36 -1.82
C ILE A 256 14.68 18.15 -3.30
N ARG A 257 14.41 16.95 -3.84
CA ARG A 257 14.66 16.65 -5.25
C ARG A 257 13.76 17.47 -6.18
N TRP A 258 12.51 17.66 -5.78
CA TRP A 258 11.57 18.50 -6.51
C TRP A 258 12.01 19.96 -6.53
N GLU A 259 12.41 20.52 -5.38
CA GLU A 259 12.92 21.91 -5.29
C GLU A 259 14.17 22.09 -6.17
N ALA A 260 15.11 21.15 -6.14
CA ALA A 260 16.28 21.17 -7.02
C ALA A 260 15.91 21.13 -8.51
N ALA A 261 14.93 20.29 -8.90
CA ALA A 261 14.44 20.23 -10.27
C ALA A 261 13.73 21.52 -10.70
N MET A 262 13.02 22.19 -9.79
CA MET A 262 12.38 23.49 -10.05
C MET A 262 13.42 24.59 -10.28
N ASP A 263 14.49 24.62 -9.49
CA ASP A 263 15.57 25.59 -9.66
C ASP A 263 16.33 25.36 -10.97
N GLU A 264 16.64 24.10 -11.30
CA GLU A 264 17.24 23.76 -12.58
C GLU A 264 16.32 24.15 -13.77
N ALA A 265 15.03 23.87 -13.67
CA ALA A 265 14.06 24.25 -14.69
C ALA A 265 13.97 25.76 -14.91
N ARG A 266 14.09 26.58 -13.84
CA ARG A 266 14.14 28.05 -13.96
C ARG A 266 15.38 28.51 -14.71
N VAL A 267 16.54 27.91 -14.46
CA VAL A 267 17.78 28.20 -15.20
C VAL A 267 17.62 27.84 -16.68
N GLN A 268 17.07 26.66 -16.99
CA GLN A 268 16.83 26.23 -18.37
C GLN A 268 15.80 27.12 -19.08
N TYR A 269 14.73 27.53 -18.40
CA TYR A 269 13.75 28.48 -18.92
C TYR A 269 14.39 29.82 -19.27
N ALA A 270 15.19 30.37 -18.35
CA ALA A 270 15.91 31.62 -18.55
C ALA A 270 16.81 31.56 -19.79
N GLU A 271 17.53 30.46 -19.97
CA GLU A 271 18.39 30.25 -21.13
C GLU A 271 17.59 30.10 -22.43
N ALA A 272 16.53 29.29 -22.42
CA ALA A 272 15.65 29.12 -23.58
C ALA A 272 15.00 30.45 -24.00
N TYR A 273 14.63 31.31 -23.04
CA TYR A 273 14.09 32.64 -23.31
C TYR A 273 15.13 33.54 -23.97
N ARG A 274 16.37 33.56 -23.48
CA ARG A 274 17.48 34.33 -24.07
C ARG A 274 17.76 33.90 -25.51
N VAL A 275 17.82 32.60 -25.77
CA VAL A 275 18.04 32.06 -27.12
C VAL A 275 16.91 32.50 -28.06
N ARG A 276 15.64 32.35 -27.64
CA ARG A 276 14.50 32.79 -28.45
C ARG A 276 14.53 34.29 -28.75
N HIS A 277 14.90 35.10 -27.77
CA HIS A 277 15.01 36.55 -27.96
C HIS A 277 16.15 36.91 -28.93
N PHE A 278 17.29 36.24 -28.82
CA PHE A 278 18.41 36.41 -29.73
C PHE A 278 18.04 36.02 -31.18
N GLU A 279 17.39 34.87 -31.38
CA GLU A 279 16.90 34.43 -32.69
C GLU A 279 15.84 35.39 -33.28
N ALA A 280 14.98 35.97 -32.44
CA ALA A 280 14.02 36.98 -32.86
C ALA A 280 14.71 38.28 -33.33
N GLN A 281 15.76 38.73 -32.64
CA GLN A 281 16.56 39.87 -33.08
C GLN A 281 17.25 39.59 -34.42
N GLU A 282 17.84 38.40 -34.58
CA GLU A 282 18.46 37.95 -35.82
C GLU A 282 17.47 37.99 -37.00
N THR A 283 16.26 37.47 -36.77
CA THR A 283 15.19 37.45 -37.77
C THR A 283 14.73 38.88 -38.13
N ALA A 284 14.58 39.75 -37.13
CA ALA A 284 14.19 41.15 -37.32
C ALA A 284 15.25 41.92 -38.13
N TRP A 285 16.53 41.71 -37.82
CA TRP A 285 17.65 42.27 -38.55
C TRP A 285 17.68 41.82 -40.02
N ARG A 286 17.58 40.50 -40.28
CA ARG A 286 17.50 39.98 -41.67
C ARG A 286 16.31 40.56 -42.43
N HIS A 287 15.19 40.76 -41.74
CA HIS A 287 14.00 41.37 -42.35
C HIS A 287 14.23 42.84 -42.68
N ALA A 288 14.85 43.60 -41.79
CA ALA A 288 15.22 44.99 -42.03
C ALA A 288 16.16 45.12 -43.25
N ILE A 289 17.18 44.25 -43.39
CA ILE A 289 18.05 44.22 -44.57
C ILE A 289 17.24 44.04 -45.86
N ARG A 290 16.37 43.02 -45.92
CA ARG A 290 15.54 42.77 -47.11
C ARG A 290 14.62 43.93 -47.45
N LEU A 291 14.08 44.61 -46.42
CA LEU A 291 13.25 45.80 -46.64
C LEU A 291 14.08 46.99 -47.13
N THR A 292 15.31 47.19 -46.62
CA THR A 292 16.24 48.21 -47.13
C THR A 292 16.57 47.98 -48.60
N GLU A 293 16.84 46.73 -48.99
CA GLU A 293 17.08 46.33 -50.38
C GLU A 293 15.85 46.61 -51.25
N TYR A 294 14.66 46.25 -50.78
CA TYR A 294 13.40 46.52 -51.49
C TYR A 294 13.13 48.02 -51.65
N VAL A 295 13.28 48.82 -50.59
CA VAL A 295 13.11 50.29 -50.65
C VAL A 295 14.13 50.91 -51.60
N SER A 296 15.36 50.39 -51.65
CA SER A 296 16.38 50.81 -52.59
C SER A 296 15.99 50.51 -54.04
N ALA A 297 15.48 49.30 -54.31
CA ALA A 297 14.98 48.92 -55.64
C ALA A 297 13.78 49.77 -56.09
N VAL A 298 12.85 50.08 -55.17
CA VAL A 298 11.71 50.98 -55.45
C VAL A 298 12.21 52.40 -55.76
N ARG A 299 13.20 52.90 -55.02
CA ARG A 299 13.82 54.21 -55.27
C ARG A 299 14.39 54.31 -56.69
N THR A 300 15.18 53.32 -57.12
CA THR A 300 15.72 53.24 -58.48
C THR A 300 14.60 53.22 -59.54
N ARG A 301 13.48 52.53 -59.27
CA ARG A 301 12.32 52.52 -60.18
C ARG A 301 11.65 53.90 -60.27
N VAL A 302 11.47 54.58 -59.15
CA VAL A 302 10.81 55.91 -59.08
C VAL A 302 11.65 56.98 -59.78
N GLU A 303 12.97 56.90 -59.74
CA GLU A 303 13.87 57.81 -60.47
C GLU A 303 13.60 57.82 -61.99
N THR A 304 13.24 56.66 -62.54
CA THR A 304 12.90 56.50 -63.97
C THR A 304 11.48 56.95 -64.34
N MET A 305 10.65 57.34 -63.37
CA MET A 305 9.26 57.77 -63.62
C MET A 305 9.21 59.23 -64.12
N PRO A 306 8.31 59.54 -65.06
CA PRO A 306 8.10 60.92 -65.50
C PRO A 306 7.62 61.81 -64.33
N PRO A 307 7.96 63.11 -64.34
CA PRO A 307 7.50 64.04 -63.33
C PRO A 307 5.96 64.10 -63.30
N GLY A 308 5.37 63.98 -62.11
CA GLY A 308 3.91 63.97 -61.97
C GLY A 308 3.46 63.61 -60.56
N GLN A 309 2.14 63.58 -60.35
CA GLN A 309 1.53 63.28 -59.05
C GLN A 309 1.93 61.89 -58.53
N ALA A 310 1.88 60.87 -59.39
CA ALA A 310 2.25 59.49 -59.02
C ALA A 310 3.71 59.35 -58.54
N ARG A 311 4.64 60.16 -59.08
CA ARG A 311 6.03 60.18 -58.65
C ARG A 311 6.16 60.75 -57.23
N ARG A 312 5.48 61.88 -56.95
CA ARG A 312 5.48 62.50 -55.61
C ARG A 312 4.88 61.60 -54.53
N GLU A 313 3.81 60.89 -54.86
CA GLU A 313 3.20 59.92 -53.94
C GLU A 313 4.14 58.74 -53.65
N ALA A 314 4.86 58.25 -54.66
CA ALA A 314 5.86 57.20 -54.48
C ALA A 314 7.08 57.67 -53.65
N GLU A 315 7.54 58.90 -53.86
CA GLU A 315 8.60 59.53 -53.04
C GLU A 315 8.17 59.64 -51.56
N THR A 316 6.94 60.10 -51.31
CA THR A 316 6.36 60.17 -49.95
C THR A 316 6.28 58.78 -49.31
N TRP A 317 5.91 57.75 -50.08
CA TRP A 317 5.88 56.37 -49.60
C TRP A 317 7.29 55.84 -49.27
N ILE A 318 8.30 56.17 -50.09
CA ILE A 318 9.70 55.79 -49.84
C ILE A 318 10.18 56.37 -48.51
N ASP A 319 9.88 57.63 -48.22
CA ASP A 319 10.31 58.29 -46.97
C ASP A 319 9.66 57.63 -45.75
N TRP A 320 8.36 57.34 -45.82
CA TRP A 320 7.68 56.58 -44.77
C TRP A 320 8.28 55.18 -44.60
N ALA A 321 8.56 54.47 -45.71
CA ALA A 321 9.08 53.12 -45.68
C ALA A 321 10.50 53.09 -45.09
N ALA A 322 11.37 54.04 -45.46
CA ALA A 322 12.71 54.18 -44.91
C ALA A 322 12.68 54.41 -43.38
N ALA A 323 11.84 55.35 -42.91
CA ALA A 323 11.65 55.59 -41.48
C ALA A 323 11.00 54.40 -40.74
N ARG A 324 10.26 53.55 -41.45
CA ARG A 324 9.72 52.31 -40.87
C ARG A 324 10.80 51.25 -40.73
N VAL A 325 11.67 51.08 -41.72
CA VAL A 325 12.79 50.12 -41.68
C VAL A 325 13.77 50.47 -40.56
N GLU A 326 14.11 51.75 -40.40
CA GLU A 326 14.98 52.21 -39.31
C GLU A 326 14.43 51.84 -37.93
N ARG A 327 13.12 51.93 -37.71
CA ARG A 327 12.49 51.51 -36.44
C ARG A 327 12.39 49.99 -36.26
N LEU A 328 12.49 49.22 -37.34
CA LEU A 328 12.43 47.76 -37.29
C LEU A 328 13.81 47.12 -37.13
N ASP A 329 14.88 47.82 -37.52
CA ASP A 329 16.24 47.32 -37.39
C ASP A 329 16.65 47.29 -35.90
N PRO A 330 16.85 46.10 -35.33
CA PRO A 330 17.24 45.96 -33.93
C PRO A 330 18.63 46.55 -33.65
N LEU A 331 19.49 46.77 -34.66
CA LEU A 331 20.82 47.35 -34.48
C LEU A 331 20.80 48.86 -34.23
N ASN A 332 19.67 49.53 -34.45
CA ASN A 332 19.50 50.94 -34.09
C ASN A 332 19.27 51.15 -32.58
N THR A 333 19.17 50.07 -31.82
CA THR A 333 19.19 50.08 -30.35
C THR A 333 20.40 49.28 -29.85
N PRO A 334 21.13 49.73 -28.82
CA PRO A 334 22.24 48.96 -28.27
C PRO A 334 21.80 47.58 -27.79
N PRO A 335 22.55 46.50 -28.12
CA PRO A 335 22.21 45.15 -27.69
C PRO A 335 22.31 45.04 -26.17
N ARG A 336 21.28 44.45 -25.55
CA ARG A 336 21.19 44.20 -24.11
C ARG A 336 20.65 42.80 -23.88
N LEU A 337 21.05 42.19 -22.76
CA LEU A 337 20.41 40.97 -22.29
C LEU A 337 18.93 41.24 -22.01
N PRO A 338 18.01 40.35 -22.42
CA PRO A 338 16.60 40.55 -22.15
C PRO A 338 16.30 40.31 -20.68
N ASP A 339 15.40 41.11 -20.12
CA ASP A 339 14.84 40.86 -18.79
C ASP A 339 13.97 39.60 -18.84
N ILE A 340 14.32 38.62 -18.02
CA ILE A 340 13.66 37.32 -18.03
C ILE A 340 12.40 37.43 -17.17
N PRO A 341 11.20 37.22 -17.73
CA PRO A 341 9.98 37.26 -16.94
C PRO A 341 9.96 36.10 -15.94
N GLU A 342 9.34 36.32 -14.77
CA GLU A 342 9.15 35.25 -13.81
C GLU A 342 8.25 34.15 -14.43
N PRO A 343 8.73 32.90 -14.53
CA PRO A 343 7.99 31.86 -15.23
C PRO A 343 6.76 31.43 -14.44
N ARG A 344 5.65 31.19 -15.14
CA ARG A 344 4.50 30.50 -14.55
C ARG A 344 4.84 29.01 -14.37
N ALA A 345 4.10 28.33 -13.50
CA ALA A 345 4.27 26.90 -13.27
C ALA A 345 4.27 26.09 -14.59
N ASP A 346 3.34 26.38 -15.50
CA ASP A 346 3.25 25.69 -16.79
C ASP A 346 4.42 25.99 -17.75
N ASP A 347 5.08 27.14 -17.62
CA ASP A 347 6.23 27.51 -18.45
C ASP A 347 7.46 26.65 -18.12
N LEU A 348 7.54 26.14 -16.89
CA LEU A 348 8.63 25.27 -16.43
C LEU A 348 8.42 23.80 -16.85
N ARG A 349 7.19 23.42 -17.20
CA ARG A 349 6.81 22.03 -17.50
C ARG A 349 7.71 21.33 -18.54
N PRO A 350 8.15 21.98 -19.63
CA PRO A 350 9.06 21.35 -20.60
C PRO A 350 10.42 20.96 -20.02
N PHE A 351 10.86 21.61 -18.94
CA PHE A 351 12.19 21.45 -18.33
C PHE A 351 12.18 20.54 -17.09
N LEU A 352 11.00 20.11 -16.63
CA LEU A 352 10.83 19.34 -15.38
C LEU A 352 10.84 17.82 -15.58
N GLY A 353 10.85 17.33 -16.82
CA GLY A 353 10.85 15.90 -17.12
C GLY A 353 9.62 15.18 -16.54
N HIS A 354 9.83 14.37 -15.50
CA HIS A 354 8.77 13.62 -14.82
C HIS A 354 8.19 14.34 -13.59
N TRP A 355 8.76 15.48 -13.18
CA TRP A 355 8.28 16.27 -12.04
C TRP A 355 7.09 17.15 -12.43
N SER A 356 6.17 17.33 -11.49
CA SER A 356 5.05 18.27 -11.63
C SER A 356 5.49 19.68 -11.22
N PRO A 357 5.09 20.75 -11.92
CA PRO A 357 5.40 22.11 -11.49
C PRO A 357 4.60 22.58 -10.26
N TYR A 358 3.58 21.82 -9.85
CA TYR A 358 2.67 22.19 -8.75
C TYR A 358 3.03 21.54 -7.40
N GLY A 359 3.98 20.59 -7.37
CA GLY A 359 4.41 19.95 -6.14
C GLY A 359 5.19 18.65 -6.34
N PRO A 360 5.85 18.16 -5.28
CA PRO A 360 6.71 16.99 -5.31
C PRO A 360 6.01 15.67 -5.64
#